data_AF-A0A2T0XTF2-F1
#
_entry.id   AF-A0A2T0XTF2-F1
#
_cell.length_a   1.000
_cell.length_b   1.000
_cell.length_c   1.000
_cell.angle_alpha   90.00
_cell.angle_beta   90.00
_cell.angle_gamma   90.00
#
_symmetry.space_group_name_H-M   'P 1'
#
loop_
_entity.id
_entity.type
_entity.pdbx_description
1 polymer ?
#
loop_
_entity_poly.entity_id
_entity_poly.type
_entity_poly.pdbx_seq_one_letter_code
_entity_poly.pdbx_strand_id
1 'polypeptide(L)'
;MRHRKKFNHLSRTSAHRKAMLSNMASSLIIHKRIKTTVAKAKALRMYVEPLINKSKTDNTHSRRIVFSHLQNKEAVSELFREISEKVANRPGGYTRILKLGNRQGDAAEVCYIELVDYNENMLSETSGAAKKSTRRSRRGGKKSTAETAAPVAEAAEKAPEAAKEEPKADDAAEEKKEE
;
A
#
# COMPACT_ATOMS: atom_id res chain seq x y z
N MET A 1 -0.34 -31.03 -6.83
CA MET A 1 0.54 -29.96 -6.30
C MET A 1 0.44 -28.68 -7.15
N ARG A 2 0.73 -27.50 -6.57
CA ARG A 2 0.66 -26.18 -7.26
C ARG A 2 2.04 -25.66 -7.69
N HIS A 3 2.88 -26.49 -8.30
CA HIS A 3 4.21 -26.06 -8.73
C HIS A 3 4.15 -24.95 -9.79
N ARG A 4 5.07 -23.98 -9.70
CA ARG A 4 5.22 -22.84 -10.64
C ARG A 4 3.98 -21.93 -10.78
N LYS A 5 2.95 -22.06 -9.93
CA LYS A 5 1.79 -21.15 -9.93
C LYS A 5 2.15 -19.85 -9.19
N LYS A 6 2.59 -18.83 -9.95
CA LYS A 6 3.06 -17.53 -9.44
C LYS A 6 1.97 -16.44 -9.34
N PHE A 7 0.71 -16.75 -9.63
CA PHE A 7 -0.38 -15.77 -9.58
C PHE A 7 -1.51 -16.22 -8.64
N ASN A 8 -2.08 -15.25 -7.92
CA ASN A 8 -3.22 -15.48 -7.03
C ASN A 8 -4.54 -15.47 -7.82
N HIS A 9 -5.38 -16.48 -7.61
CA HIS A 9 -6.69 -16.61 -8.26
C HIS A 9 -7.78 -15.76 -7.57
N LEU A 10 -7.53 -15.27 -6.35
CA LEU A 10 -8.44 -14.42 -5.58
C LEU A 10 -9.83 -15.04 -5.38
N SER A 11 -9.89 -16.37 -5.28
CA SER A 11 -11.14 -17.15 -5.16
C SER A 11 -12.18 -16.79 -6.24
N ARG A 12 -11.73 -16.55 -7.47
CA ARG A 12 -12.57 -16.18 -8.61
C ARG A 12 -12.25 -17.02 -9.84
N THR A 13 -13.22 -17.12 -10.74
CA THR A 13 -13.02 -17.66 -12.09
C THR A 13 -12.09 -16.74 -12.89
N SER A 14 -11.49 -17.27 -13.97
CA SER A 14 -10.54 -16.51 -14.81
C SER A 14 -11.18 -15.24 -15.38
N ALA A 15 -12.40 -15.33 -15.90
CA ALA A 15 -13.13 -14.19 -16.48
C ALA A 15 -13.40 -13.10 -15.44
N HIS A 16 -13.98 -13.48 -14.28
CA HIS A 16 -14.26 -12.52 -13.21
C HIS A 16 -12.97 -11.89 -12.65
N ARG A 17 -11.89 -12.67 -12.53
CA ARG A 17 -10.60 -12.12 -12.09
C ARG A 17 -10.06 -11.07 -13.07
N LYS A 18 -10.15 -11.32 -14.39
CA LYS A 18 -9.71 -10.35 -15.41
C LYS A 18 -10.53 -9.05 -15.34
N ALA A 19 -11.86 -9.16 -15.29
CA ALA A 19 -12.75 -8.02 -15.20
C ALA A 19 -12.50 -7.20 -13.92
N MET A 20 -12.34 -7.86 -12.77
CA MET A 20 -12.05 -7.20 -11.50
C MET A 20 -10.71 -6.45 -11.51
N LEU A 21 -9.66 -7.05 -12.08
CA LEU A 21 -8.35 -6.39 -12.20
C LEU A 21 -8.41 -5.20 -13.16
N SER A 22 -9.12 -5.32 -14.28
CA SER A 22 -9.33 -4.23 -15.24
C SER A 22 -10.05 -3.05 -14.58
N ASN A 23 -11.16 -3.31 -13.88
CA ASN A 23 -11.92 -2.27 -13.17
C ASN A 23 -11.11 -1.58 -12.08
N MET A 24 -10.37 -2.34 -11.28
CA MET A 24 -9.50 -1.76 -10.24
C MET A 24 -8.33 -0.96 -10.83
N ALA A 25 -7.76 -1.40 -11.96
CA ALA A 25 -6.69 -0.67 -12.63
C ALA A 25 -7.20 0.66 -13.19
N SER A 26 -8.38 0.67 -13.84
CA SER A 26 -9.04 1.90 -14.29
C SER A 26 -9.32 2.84 -13.12
N SER A 27 -9.84 2.31 -12.01
CA SER A 27 -10.09 3.11 -10.79
C SER A 27 -8.80 3.71 -10.20
N LEU A 28 -7.71 2.93 -10.17
CA LEU A 28 -6.41 3.40 -9.69
C LEU A 28 -5.83 4.50 -10.57
N ILE A 29 -6.00 4.41 -11.88
CA ILE A 29 -5.52 5.40 -12.84
C ILE A 29 -6.28 6.72 -12.71
N ILE A 30 -7.60 6.65 -12.55
CA ILE A 30 -8.46 7.84 -12.43
C ILE A 30 -8.22 8.52 -11.08
N HIS A 31 -8.28 7.77 -9.97
CA HIS A 31 -8.25 8.35 -8.62
C HIS A 31 -6.85 8.44 -8.00
N LYS A 32 -5.82 7.91 -8.66
CA LYS A 32 -4.40 7.83 -8.21
C LYS A 32 -4.15 7.01 -6.93
N ARG A 33 -5.19 6.77 -6.12
CA ARG A 33 -5.18 5.99 -4.87
C ARG A 33 -6.52 5.28 -4.68
N ILE A 34 -6.49 4.00 -4.32
CA ILE A 34 -7.69 3.22 -3.96
C ILE A 34 -7.45 2.39 -2.70
N LYS A 35 -8.51 2.14 -1.91
CA LYS A 35 -8.50 1.25 -0.75
C LYS A 35 -8.96 -0.15 -1.16
N THR A 36 -8.19 -1.18 -0.84
CA THR A 36 -8.56 -2.58 -1.16
C THR A 36 -7.92 -3.56 -0.18
N THR A 37 -8.09 -4.87 -0.38
CA THR A 37 -7.42 -5.88 0.44
C THR A 37 -6.00 -6.15 -0.04
N VAL A 38 -5.10 -6.53 0.86
CA VAL A 38 -3.68 -6.77 0.55
C VAL A 38 -3.49 -7.79 -0.58
N ALA A 39 -4.30 -8.85 -0.60
CA ALA A 39 -4.25 -9.86 -1.66
C ALA A 39 -4.61 -9.28 -3.04
N LYS A 40 -5.65 -8.44 -3.10
CA LYS A 40 -6.07 -7.76 -4.35
C LYS A 40 -5.02 -6.74 -4.80
N ALA A 41 -4.48 -5.94 -3.88
CA ALA A 41 -3.45 -4.95 -4.20
C ALA A 41 -2.17 -5.59 -4.77
N LYS A 42 -1.69 -6.71 -4.17
CA LYS A 42 -0.52 -7.45 -4.69
C LYS A 42 -0.76 -7.99 -6.10
N ALA A 43 -1.97 -8.48 -6.38
CA ALA A 43 -2.33 -8.95 -7.72
C ALA A 43 -2.48 -7.79 -8.72
N LEU A 44 -3.05 -6.65 -8.28
CA LEU A 44 -3.20 -5.44 -9.08
C LEU A 44 -1.85 -4.85 -9.47
N ARG A 45 -0.88 -4.82 -8.55
CA ARG A 45 0.49 -4.36 -8.84
C ARG A 45 1.11 -5.07 -10.04
N MET A 46 1.01 -6.40 -10.08
CA MET A 46 1.53 -7.19 -11.20
C MET A 46 0.82 -6.90 -12.53
N TYR A 47 -0.42 -6.44 -12.47
CA TYR A 47 -1.25 -6.13 -13.64
C TYR A 47 -1.02 -4.71 -14.16
N VAL A 48 -0.91 -3.72 -13.26
CA VAL A 48 -0.85 -2.29 -13.61
C VAL A 48 0.56 -1.82 -13.96
N GLU A 49 1.61 -2.36 -13.33
CA GLU A 49 2.98 -1.90 -13.59
C GLU A 49 3.41 -2.04 -15.06
N PRO A 50 3.13 -3.15 -15.77
CA PRO A 50 3.42 -3.24 -17.20
C PRO A 50 2.64 -2.23 -18.05
N LEU A 51 1.40 -1.90 -17.65
CA LEU A 51 0.57 -0.92 -18.37
C LEU A 51 1.12 0.50 -18.23
N ILE A 52 1.54 0.89 -17.03
CA ILE A 52 2.21 2.17 -16.78
C ILE A 52 3.56 2.23 -17.50
N ASN A 53 4.31 1.13 -17.53
CA ASN A 53 5.56 1.09 -18.27
C ASN A 53 5.35 1.29 -19.78
N LYS A 54 4.27 0.71 -20.33
CA LYS A 54 3.91 0.84 -21.74
C LYS A 54 3.42 2.25 -22.10
N SER A 55 2.82 2.99 -21.15
CA SER A 55 2.33 4.34 -21.40
C SER A 55 3.41 5.39 -21.56
N LYS A 56 4.65 5.10 -21.13
CA LYS A 56 5.81 5.97 -21.38
C LYS A 56 6.13 6.18 -22.85
N THR A 57 5.79 5.21 -23.70
CA THR A 57 5.93 5.32 -25.15
C THR A 57 4.56 5.59 -25.77
N ASP A 58 4.27 6.85 -26.09
CA ASP A 58 3.01 7.20 -26.71
C ASP A 58 3.01 6.88 -28.21
N ASN A 59 2.36 5.76 -28.56
CA ASN A 59 2.10 5.39 -29.94
C ASN A 59 0.76 4.65 -30.04
N THR A 60 0.20 4.61 -31.25
CA THR A 60 -1.11 3.98 -31.53
C THR A 60 -1.15 2.52 -31.10
N HIS A 61 -0.07 1.78 -31.28
CA HIS A 61 0.02 0.37 -30.89
C HIS A 61 -0.06 0.19 -29.36
N SER A 62 0.66 1.01 -28.60
CA SER A 62 0.68 1.00 -27.14
C SER A 62 -0.69 1.36 -26.58
N ARG A 63 -1.34 2.39 -27.14
CA ARG A 63 -2.71 2.76 -26.78
C ARG A 63 -3.70 1.61 -27.03
N ARG A 64 -3.61 0.92 -28.17
CA ARG A 64 -4.46 -0.25 -28.50
C ARG A 64 -4.23 -1.42 -27.53
N ILE A 65 -2.98 -1.72 -27.18
CA ILE A 65 -2.66 -2.77 -26.22
C ILE A 65 -3.28 -2.44 -24.86
N VAL A 66 -3.01 -1.24 -24.33
CA VAL A 66 -3.54 -0.83 -23.02
C VAL A 66 -5.07 -0.82 -23.02
N PHE A 67 -5.69 -0.35 -24.10
CA PHE A 67 -7.15 -0.37 -24.24
C PHE A 67 -7.73 -1.78 -24.21
N SER A 68 -7.06 -2.78 -24.79
CA SER A 68 -7.53 -4.18 -24.72
C SER A 68 -7.55 -4.74 -23.30
N HIS A 69 -6.74 -4.19 -22.40
CA HIS A 69 -6.70 -4.56 -20.99
C HIS A 69 -7.70 -3.77 -20.13
N LEU A 70 -7.73 -2.44 -20.27
CA LEU A 70 -8.54 -1.56 -19.41
C LEU A 70 -9.99 -1.40 -19.88
N GLN A 71 -10.24 -1.50 -21.19
CA GLN A 71 -11.55 -1.29 -21.83
C GLN A 71 -12.26 0.03 -21.44
N ASN A 72 -11.52 1.02 -20.94
CA ASN A 72 -12.02 2.33 -20.52
C ASN A 72 -11.21 3.43 -21.21
N LYS A 73 -11.89 4.30 -21.96
CA LYS A 73 -11.26 5.37 -22.75
C LYS A 73 -10.70 6.49 -21.87
N GLU A 74 -11.40 6.85 -20.80
CA GLU A 74 -11.00 7.91 -19.87
C GLU A 74 -9.72 7.51 -19.14
N ALA A 75 -9.67 6.29 -18.60
CA ALA A 75 -8.47 5.77 -17.95
C ALA A 75 -7.28 5.71 -18.91
N VAL A 76 -7.49 5.32 -20.17
CA VAL A 76 -6.40 5.31 -21.17
C VAL A 76 -5.92 6.73 -21.48
N SER A 77 -6.82 7.68 -21.68
CA SER A 77 -6.46 9.09 -21.92
C SER A 77 -5.64 9.64 -20.76
N GLU A 78 -6.09 9.41 -19.53
CA GLU A 78 -5.45 9.84 -18.30
C GLU A 78 -4.05 9.23 -18.11
N LEU A 79 -3.90 7.96 -18.45
CA LEU A 79 -2.64 7.24 -18.32
C LEU A 79 -1.55 7.75 -19.28
N PHE A 80 -1.92 8.12 -20.50
CA PHE A 80 -0.99 8.59 -21.53
C PHE A 80 -0.73 10.10 -21.50
N ARG A 81 -1.61 10.89 -20.86
CA ARG A 81 -1.43 12.33 -20.70
C ARG A 81 -0.68 12.65 -19.41
N GLU A 82 -1.35 12.52 -18.26
CA GLU A 82 -0.79 13.03 -17.01
C GLU A 82 0.19 12.05 -16.36
N ILE A 83 -0.18 10.75 -16.32
CA ILE A 83 0.59 9.78 -15.53
C ILE A 83 1.92 9.45 -16.19
N SER A 84 1.93 9.26 -17.52
CA SER A 84 3.12 8.95 -18.32
C SER A 84 4.22 10.00 -18.12
N GLU A 85 3.85 11.28 -18.11
CA GLU A 85 4.75 12.41 -17.90
C GLU A 85 5.32 12.40 -16.48
N LYS A 86 4.47 12.26 -15.45
CA LYS A 86 4.94 12.22 -14.05
C LYS A 86 5.86 11.03 -13.76
N VAL A 87 5.62 9.86 -14.37
CA VAL A 87 6.38 8.63 -14.11
C VAL A 87 7.57 8.39 -15.06
N ALA A 88 7.79 9.29 -16.04
CA ALA A 88 8.75 9.10 -17.13
C ALA A 88 10.15 8.65 -16.65
N ASN A 89 10.69 9.35 -15.65
CA ASN A 89 12.05 9.16 -15.16
C ASN A 89 12.21 7.96 -14.19
N ARG A 90 11.11 7.36 -13.71
CA ARG A 90 11.16 6.28 -12.72
C ARG A 90 11.43 4.93 -13.40
N PRO A 91 12.50 4.18 -13.08
CA PRO A 91 12.83 2.92 -13.77
C PRO A 91 11.82 1.79 -13.51
N GLY A 92 11.07 1.84 -12.41
CA GLY A 92 10.04 0.85 -12.07
C GLY A 92 9.45 1.10 -10.69
N GLY A 93 8.49 0.26 -10.27
CA GLY A 93 7.82 0.42 -8.97
C GLY A 93 6.95 1.67 -8.93
N TYR A 94 6.03 1.81 -9.89
CA TYR A 94 5.12 2.96 -10.01
C TYR A 94 4.03 2.99 -8.94
N THR A 95 3.77 1.85 -8.30
CA THR A 95 2.75 1.73 -7.26
C THR A 95 3.35 1.41 -5.91
N ARG A 96 2.71 1.90 -4.85
CA ARG A 96 3.03 1.58 -3.45
C ARG A 96 1.81 0.97 -2.77
N ILE A 97 2.06 0.04 -1.86
CA ILE A 97 1.02 -0.58 -1.02
C ILE A 97 1.29 -0.19 0.44
N LEU A 98 0.33 0.51 1.05
CA LEU A 98 0.38 0.94 2.45
C LEU A 98 -0.67 0.15 3.25
N LYS A 99 -0.23 -0.65 4.21
CA LYS A 99 -1.15 -1.41 5.08
C LYS A 99 -1.85 -0.46 6.05
N LEU A 100 -3.15 -0.68 6.26
CA LEU A 100 -3.99 0.12 7.15
C LEU A 100 -4.44 -0.63 8.41
N GLY A 101 -4.20 -1.94 8.47
CA GLY A 101 -4.72 -2.83 9.51
C GLY A 101 -5.81 -3.75 8.97
N ASN A 102 -6.66 -4.24 9.86
CA ASN A 102 -7.71 -5.21 9.55
C ASN A 102 -9.08 -4.53 9.52
N ARG A 103 -9.92 -4.94 8.58
CA ARG A 103 -11.30 -4.47 8.49
C ARG A 103 -12.19 -5.14 9.54
N GLN A 104 -13.08 -4.38 10.15
CA GLN A 104 -14.09 -4.89 11.07
C GLN A 104 -15.09 -5.81 10.35
N GLY A 105 -15.47 -6.92 10.97
CA GLY A 105 -16.41 -7.90 10.44
C GLY A 105 -15.73 -9.16 9.89
N ASP A 106 -14.85 -9.01 8.89
CA ASP A 106 -14.17 -10.14 8.25
C ASP A 106 -12.66 -10.25 8.56
N ALA A 107 -12.15 -9.34 9.40
CA ALA A 107 -10.74 -9.25 9.79
C ALA A 107 -9.76 -9.21 8.60
N ALA A 108 -10.21 -8.81 7.41
CA ALA A 108 -9.37 -8.82 6.22
C ALA A 108 -8.31 -7.71 6.29
N GLU A 109 -7.04 -8.05 6.01
CA GLU A 109 -5.97 -7.05 5.87
C GLU A 109 -6.29 -6.09 4.72
N VAL A 110 -6.49 -4.82 5.05
CA VAL A 110 -6.73 -3.73 4.10
C VAL A 110 -5.50 -2.85 3.90
N CYS A 111 -5.41 -2.26 2.72
CA CYS A 111 -4.33 -1.39 2.32
C CYS A 111 -4.80 -0.31 1.34
N TYR A 112 -4.08 0.80 1.30
CA TYR A 112 -4.09 1.66 0.12
C TYR A 112 -3.10 1.11 -0.92
N ILE A 113 -3.51 1.15 -2.18
CA ILE A 113 -2.60 1.09 -3.31
C ILE A 113 -2.66 2.44 -4.05
N GLU A 114 -1.49 3.02 -4.28
CA GLU A 114 -1.36 4.39 -4.82
C GLU A 114 -0.23 4.50 -5.83
N LEU A 115 -0.32 5.51 -6.70
CA LEU A 115 0.78 5.93 -7.57
C LEU A 115 1.80 6.73 -6.76
N VAL A 116 3.07 6.34 -6.85
CA VAL A 116 4.15 6.93 -6.03
C VAL A 116 4.31 8.42 -6.30
N ASP A 117 4.22 8.84 -7.56
CA ASP A 117 4.51 10.20 -8.01
C ASP A 117 3.30 11.17 -7.87
N TYR A 118 2.20 10.70 -7.28
CA TYR A 118 0.98 11.49 -7.00
C TYR A 118 0.71 11.67 -5.50
N ASN A 119 1.66 11.32 -4.64
CA ASN A 119 1.50 11.44 -3.19
C ASN A 119 1.99 12.79 -2.67
N GLU A 120 1.36 13.87 -3.14
CA GLU A 120 1.78 15.26 -2.85
C GLU A 120 1.75 15.57 -1.34
N ASN A 121 0.77 15.02 -0.60
CA ASN A 121 0.64 15.23 0.84
C ASN A 121 1.70 14.49 1.71
N MET A 122 2.42 13.49 1.18
CA MET A 122 3.50 12.79 1.91
C MET A 122 4.90 13.17 1.42
N LEU A 123 5.01 13.76 0.23
CA LEU A 123 6.26 14.29 -0.31
C LEU A 123 6.65 15.61 0.38
N SER A 124 5.67 16.43 0.76
CA SER A 124 5.88 17.65 1.55
C SER A 124 6.55 17.36 2.91
N GLU A 125 6.04 16.40 3.67
CA GLU A 125 6.56 15.99 4.97
C GLU A 125 7.96 15.34 4.90
N THR A 126 8.25 14.59 3.83
CA THR A 126 9.51 13.84 3.71
C THR A 126 10.67 14.71 3.18
N SER A 127 10.37 15.76 2.41
CA SER A 127 11.39 16.68 1.87
C SER A 127 12.09 17.54 2.93
N GLY A 128 11.51 17.66 4.13
CA GLY A 128 12.17 18.25 5.31
C GLY A 128 13.20 17.34 6.00
N ALA A 129 13.26 16.04 5.66
CA ALA A 129 14.12 15.05 6.31
C ALA A 129 15.29 14.55 5.43
N ALA A 130 15.73 15.35 4.46
CA ALA A 130 16.88 15.01 3.63
C ALA A 130 18.22 15.37 4.33
N LYS A 131 19.02 14.32 4.58
CA LYS A 131 20.46 14.26 4.95
C LYS A 131 20.82 14.19 6.44
N LYS A 132 20.76 12.97 7.00
CA LYS A 132 21.89 12.45 7.78
C LYS A 132 22.48 11.24 7.04
N SER A 133 23.56 11.50 6.31
CA SER A 133 24.48 10.48 5.83
C SER A 133 25.08 9.78 7.04
N THR A 134 24.56 8.61 7.40
CA THR A 134 25.26 7.72 8.34
C THR A 134 26.46 7.13 7.61
N ARG A 135 27.52 7.93 7.55
CA ARG A 135 28.84 7.54 7.10
C ARG A 135 29.30 6.42 8.03
N ARG A 136 29.10 5.17 7.61
CA ARG A 136 29.73 4.00 8.24
C ARG A 136 31.22 4.02 7.91
N SER A 137 31.97 4.90 8.57
CA SER A 137 33.44 4.84 8.54
C SER A 137 33.91 3.83 9.57
N ARG A 138 34.39 2.70 9.04
CA ARG A 138 35.53 1.87 9.51
C ARG A 138 35.68 1.62 11.01
N ARG A 139 35.66 0.32 11.38
CA ARG A 139 36.75 -0.22 12.21
C ARG A 139 36.97 -1.71 11.95
N GLY A 140 37.87 -1.99 11.00
CA GLY A 140 38.74 -3.16 11.05
C GLY A 140 39.74 -2.95 12.20
N GLY A 141 40.18 -4.06 12.80
CA GLY A 141 40.69 -4.10 14.17
C GLY A 141 42.06 -3.46 14.42
N LYS A 142 42.35 -3.24 15.71
CA LYS A 142 43.57 -3.72 16.39
C LYS A 142 43.43 -3.56 17.91
N LYS A 143 43.82 -4.64 18.58
CA LYS A 143 43.95 -5.01 20.00
C LYS A 143 44.74 -4.01 20.86
N SER A 144 44.31 -3.79 22.11
CA SER A 144 45.10 -4.02 23.34
C SER A 144 44.44 -3.44 24.61
N THR A 145 44.43 -4.28 25.66
CA THR A 145 44.58 -4.01 27.12
C THR A 145 43.53 -3.14 27.82
N ALA A 146 43.14 -3.36 29.08
CA ALA A 146 43.19 -4.44 30.06
C ALA A 146 42.35 -3.90 31.25
N GLU A 147 41.64 -4.78 31.95
CA GLU A 147 41.12 -4.70 33.33
C GLU A 147 40.74 -3.33 33.96
N THR A 148 39.49 -3.21 34.41
CA THR A 148 39.16 -2.91 35.81
C THR A 148 37.70 -3.25 36.14
N ALA A 149 37.48 -3.59 37.41
CA ALA A 149 36.44 -4.46 37.94
C ALA A 149 35.03 -3.87 38.10
N ALA A 150 34.05 -4.77 38.24
CA ALA A 150 32.67 -4.56 38.70
C ALA A 150 32.61 -4.15 40.19
N PRO A 151 31.45 -3.69 40.76
CA PRO A 151 30.29 -4.56 40.98
C PRO A 151 28.88 -3.91 40.85
N VAL A 152 27.90 -4.77 41.11
CA VAL A 152 26.43 -4.75 40.99
C VAL A 152 25.76 -4.27 42.29
N ALA A 153 24.56 -3.66 42.21
CA ALA A 153 23.42 -3.77 43.17
C ALA A 153 22.24 -2.89 42.68
N GLU A 154 21.08 -3.46 42.28
CA GLU A 154 19.82 -3.58 43.06
C GLU A 154 19.01 -2.26 43.17
N ALA A 155 17.67 -2.19 43.15
CA ALA A 155 16.55 -3.12 43.01
C ALA A 155 15.25 -2.29 42.89
N ALA A 156 14.17 -2.93 42.37
CA ALA A 156 12.75 -2.83 42.80
C ALA A 156 12.03 -1.45 42.81
N GLU A 157 10.72 -1.28 42.68
CA GLU A 157 9.50 -2.03 42.31
C GLU A 157 8.33 -1.09 42.70
N LYS A 158 7.26 -0.98 41.91
CA LYS A 158 5.83 -0.88 42.35
C LYS A 158 4.85 -0.50 41.24
N ALA A 159 4.03 -1.47 40.85
CA ALA A 159 2.56 -1.33 40.73
C ALA A 159 1.94 -1.66 42.12
N PRO A 160 0.61 -1.68 42.40
CA PRO A 160 -0.62 -1.49 41.59
C PRO A 160 -1.60 -0.45 42.25
N GLU A 161 -2.80 -0.12 41.76
CA GLU A 161 -4.12 -0.79 42.01
C GLU A 161 -5.22 0.23 41.56
N ALA A 162 -6.06 -0.01 40.54
CA ALA A 162 -7.40 -0.65 40.49
C ALA A 162 -8.60 0.12 41.14
N ALA A 163 -9.61 0.50 40.31
CA ALA A 163 -11.08 0.53 40.57
C ALA A 163 -11.78 1.25 39.37
N LYS A 164 -12.50 0.58 38.45
CA LYS A 164 -13.92 0.15 38.44
C LYS A 164 -14.95 1.30 38.50
N GLU A 165 -15.69 1.53 37.40
CA GLU A 165 -17.18 1.42 37.30
C GLU A 165 -17.73 1.91 35.93
N GLU A 166 -18.32 0.98 35.16
CA GLU A 166 -19.54 1.14 34.34
C GLU A 166 -20.67 0.42 35.13
N PRO A 167 -22.00 0.61 34.91
CA PRO A 167 -22.68 0.81 33.61
C PRO A 167 -24.03 1.60 33.62
N LYS A 168 -24.62 1.79 32.42
CA LYS A 168 -26.06 1.73 32.00
C LYS A 168 -26.21 2.56 30.70
N ALA A 169 -26.56 2.04 29.52
CA ALA A 169 -27.70 1.21 29.10
C ALA A 169 -29.07 1.88 29.33
N ASP A 170 -29.59 2.53 28.29
CA ASP A 170 -31.01 2.64 28.00
C ASP A 170 -31.22 2.28 26.52
N ASP A 171 -32.10 1.30 26.31
CA ASP A 171 -32.50 0.67 25.06
C ASP A 171 -34.02 0.89 24.90
N ALA A 172 -34.45 1.11 23.65
CA ALA A 172 -35.78 0.86 23.07
C ALA A 172 -37.10 1.43 23.66
N ALA A 173 -37.82 2.16 22.81
CA ALA A 173 -39.24 1.96 22.42
C ALA A 173 -39.52 2.84 21.17
N GLU A 174 -39.82 2.30 19.97
CA GLU A 174 -41.19 2.01 19.43
C GLU A 174 -42.11 3.26 19.40
N GLU A 175 -42.94 3.58 18.40
CA GLU A 175 -43.37 3.01 17.12
C GLU A 175 -44.25 4.10 16.41
N LYS A 176 -44.34 4.06 15.06
CA LYS A 176 -45.49 4.41 14.17
C LYS A 176 -46.28 5.73 14.32
N LYS A 177 -46.35 6.50 13.21
CA LYS A 177 -47.57 6.96 12.47
C LYS A 177 -47.16 7.82 11.25
N GLU A 178 -47.45 7.36 10.03
CA GLU A 178 -48.44 7.96 9.09
C GLU A 178 -48.07 9.36 8.56
N GLU A 179 -47.55 9.43 7.32
CA GLU A 179 -48.18 10.09 6.15
C GLU A 179 -47.41 9.74 4.86
#